data_AF-A0A8H5JF54-F1
#
_entry.id   AF-A0A8H5JF54-F1
#
_cell.length_a   1.000
_cell.length_b   1.000
_cell.length_c   1.000
_cell.angle_alpha   90.00
_cell.angle_beta   90.00
_cell.angle_gamma   90.00
#
_symmetry.space_group_name_H-M   'P 1'
#
loop_
_entity.id
_entity.type
_entity.pdbx_description
1 polymer ?
#
loop_
_entity_poly.entity_id
_entity_poly.type
_entity_poly.pdbx_seq_one_letter_code
_entity_poly.pdbx_strand_id
1 'polypeptide(L)'
;MPDRARIKVEKEPSRDKHEQRRWKPEQDLNRARENIRDLKKRIIEVEKKIDELIDRKETLEENNKKLRGVIQGQEGEEASRKVIESASRQLQKSQKYSSDQGHKWNKLRDETSKLEAEKKDWETWREDIEAECHRRAVFEARIRNEEPRSYESRKKSSHHPVR
;
A
#
# COMPACT_ATOMS: atom_id res chain seq x y z
N MET A 1 3.13 -49.52 20.77
CA MET A 1 2.75 -48.13 21.08
C MET A 1 2.46 -47.40 19.76
N PRO A 2 1.20 -47.18 19.34
CA PRO A 2 0.94 -46.34 18.18
C PRO A 2 0.40 -44.95 18.57
N ASP A 3 0.96 -43.94 17.89
CA ASP A 3 0.41 -42.66 17.47
C ASP A 3 -0.58 -41.93 18.37
N ARG A 4 -0.05 -40.98 19.13
CA ARG A 4 -0.84 -39.84 19.62
C ARG A 4 -0.65 -38.68 18.65
N ALA A 5 -1.59 -38.56 17.71
CA ALA A 5 -1.76 -37.39 16.87
C ALA A 5 -1.72 -36.12 17.75
N ARG A 6 -0.76 -35.22 17.48
CA ARG A 6 -0.69 -33.91 18.12
C ARG A 6 -1.86 -33.08 17.60
N ILE A 7 -2.96 -33.06 18.35
CA ILE A 7 -4.05 -32.11 18.13
C ILE A 7 -3.43 -30.70 18.26
N LYS A 8 -3.38 -29.96 17.15
CA LYS A 8 -3.13 -28.51 17.16
C LYS A 8 -4.24 -27.90 17.99
N VAL A 9 -3.94 -27.52 19.22
CA VAL A 9 -4.82 -26.69 20.03
C VAL A 9 -4.91 -25.35 19.33
N GLU A 10 -5.99 -25.14 18.57
CA GLU A 10 -6.42 -23.81 18.17
C GLU A 10 -6.52 -22.99 19.47
N LYS A 11 -5.61 -22.02 19.64
CA LYS A 11 -5.67 -21.10 20.78
C LYS A 11 -7.06 -20.46 20.76
N GLU A 12 -7.79 -20.57 21.87
CA GLU A 12 -9.04 -19.83 22.10
C GLU A 12 -8.85 -18.35 21.70
N PRO A 13 -9.87 -17.69 21.11
CA PRO A 13 -9.83 -16.25 20.87
C PRO A 13 -9.38 -15.53 22.15
N SER A 14 -8.44 -14.58 22.04
CA SER A 14 -7.75 -13.99 23.20
C SER A 14 -8.76 -13.50 24.27
N ARG A 15 -8.39 -13.67 25.53
CA ARG A 15 -9.31 -13.68 26.67
C ARG A 15 -9.89 -12.34 27.10
N ASP A 16 -9.74 -11.26 26.33
CA ASP A 16 -10.30 -9.96 26.72
C ASP A 16 -11.74 -9.79 26.21
N LYS A 17 -12.66 -10.47 26.90
CA LYS A 17 -14.10 -10.47 26.61
C LYS A 17 -14.70 -9.07 26.56
N HIS A 18 -14.08 -8.07 27.21
CA HIS A 18 -14.56 -6.70 27.23
C HIS A 18 -14.21 -5.92 25.95
N GLU A 19 -12.98 -6.04 25.44
CA GLU A 19 -12.57 -5.44 24.16
C GLU A 19 -13.32 -6.09 22.99
N GLN A 20 -13.51 -7.41 23.03
CA GLN A 20 -14.19 -8.15 21.97
C GLN A 20 -15.67 -7.81 21.81
N ARG A 21 -16.38 -7.43 22.89
CA ARG A 21 -17.80 -7.02 22.85
C ARG A 21 -18.01 -5.62 22.28
N ARG A 22 -16.97 -4.77 22.28
CA ARG A 22 -17.03 -3.39 21.78
C ARG A 22 -16.43 -3.23 20.39
N TRP A 23 -15.68 -4.22 19.92
CA TRP A 23 -15.09 -4.20 18.59
C TRP A 23 -16.15 -4.25 17.51
N LYS A 24 -16.03 -3.36 16.51
CA LYS A 24 -16.97 -3.23 15.39
C LYS A 24 -16.22 -3.49 14.08
N PRO A 25 -16.10 -4.75 13.66
CA PRO A 25 -15.27 -5.12 12.51
C PRO A 25 -15.71 -4.43 11.21
N GLU A 26 -17.01 -4.22 11.02
CA GLU A 26 -17.51 -3.49 9.85
C GLU A 26 -17.01 -2.04 9.78
N GLN A 27 -16.91 -1.35 10.93
CA GLN A 27 -16.39 0.01 10.98
C GLN A 27 -14.90 0.04 10.66
N ASP A 28 -14.14 -0.90 11.20
CA ASP A 28 -12.70 -1.02 10.96
C ASP A 28 -12.40 -1.43 9.51
N LEU A 29 -13.18 -2.34 8.92
CA LEU A 29 -13.08 -2.70 7.50
C LEU A 29 -13.42 -1.53 6.58
N ASN A 30 -14.45 -0.76 6.90
CA ASN A 30 -14.79 0.44 6.13
C ASN A 30 -13.67 1.48 6.21
N ARG A 31 -13.11 1.71 7.41
CA ARG A 31 -11.93 2.59 7.60
C ARG A 31 -10.73 2.11 6.78
N ALA A 32 -10.41 0.82 6.80
CA ALA A 32 -9.34 0.26 5.99
C ALA A 32 -9.57 0.49 4.49
N ARG A 33 -10.79 0.23 4.01
CA ARG A 33 -11.18 0.43 2.60
C ARG A 33 -11.07 1.90 2.17
N GLU A 34 -11.49 2.83 3.02
CA GLU A 34 -11.38 4.27 2.78
C GLU A 34 -9.91 4.70 2.69
N ASN A 35 -9.08 4.32 3.66
CA ASN A 35 -7.65 4.64 3.65
C ASN A 35 -6.94 4.06 2.41
N ILE A 36 -7.21 2.80 2.05
CA ILE A 36 -6.65 2.18 0.84
C ILE A 36 -7.09 2.94 -0.41
N ARG A 37 -8.36 3.37 -0.48
CA ARG A 37 -8.88 4.14 -1.62
C ARG A 37 -8.19 5.50 -1.74
N ASP A 38 -8.01 6.20 -0.63
CA ASP A 38 -7.37 7.51 -0.62
C ASP A 38 -5.88 7.43 -0.93
N LEU A 39 -5.18 6.42 -0.40
CA LEU A 39 -3.79 6.14 -0.77
C LEU A 39 -3.64 5.81 -2.26
N LYS A 40 -4.55 5.01 -2.84
CA LYS A 40 -4.56 4.74 -4.29
C LYS A 40 -4.69 6.03 -5.11
N LYS A 41 -5.59 6.95 -4.72
CA LYS A 41 -5.73 8.24 -5.41
C LYS A 41 -4.45 9.07 -5.34
N ARG A 42 -3.83 9.14 -4.15
CA ARG A 42 -2.58 9.88 -3.95
C ARG A 42 -1.42 9.29 -4.77
N ILE A 43 -1.30 7.97 -4.83
CA ILE A 43 -0.31 7.28 -5.68
C ILE A 43 -0.50 7.70 -7.14
N ILE A 44 -1.72 7.62 -7.67
CA ILE A 44 -2.03 8.03 -9.06
C ILE A 44 -1.67 9.50 -9.31
N GLU A 45 -1.93 10.40 -8.36
CA GLU A 45 -1.56 11.81 -8.49
C GLU A 45 -0.05 12.03 -8.51
N VAL A 46 0.71 11.27 -7.72
CA VAL A 46 2.18 11.34 -7.71
C VAL A 46 2.75 10.74 -9.00
N GLU A 47 2.21 9.63 -9.48
CA GLU A 47 2.59 9.02 -10.77
C GLU A 47 2.38 9.99 -11.93
N LYS A 48 1.23 10.67 -12.00
CA LYS A 48 0.99 11.71 -13.02
C LYS A 48 2.04 12.83 -12.97
N LYS A 49 2.45 13.25 -11.77
CA LYS A 49 3.52 14.26 -11.63
C LYS A 49 4.86 13.72 -12.10
N ILE A 50 5.14 12.43 -11.91
CA ILE A 50 6.35 11.79 -12.43
C ILE A 50 6.33 11.77 -13.96
N ASP A 51 5.19 11.40 -14.57
CA ASP A 51 5.02 11.40 -16.02
C ASP A 51 5.24 12.81 -16.61
N GLU A 52 4.61 13.83 -16.03
CA GLU A 52 4.84 15.22 -16.45
C GLU A 52 6.32 15.66 -16.34
N LEU A 53 7.07 15.12 -15.37
CA LEU A 53 8.49 15.41 -15.24
C LEU A 53 9.31 14.71 -16.32
N ILE A 54 8.94 13.50 -16.71
CA ILE A 54 9.58 12.76 -17.81
C ILE A 54 9.39 13.53 -19.12
N ASP A 55 8.15 13.92 -19.45
CA ASP A 55 7.85 14.67 -20.67
C ASP A 55 8.64 16.00 -20.75
N ARG A 56 8.70 16.72 -19.62
CA ARG A 56 9.48 17.96 -19.52
C ARG A 56 10.97 17.71 -19.68
N LYS A 57 11.49 16.62 -19.13
CA LYS A 57 12.91 16.24 -19.27
C LYS A 57 13.26 15.95 -20.72
N GLU A 58 12.45 15.17 -21.43
CA GLU A 58 12.65 14.88 -22.86
C GLU A 58 12.67 16.16 -23.69
N THR A 59 11.71 17.07 -23.45
CA THR A 59 11.65 18.37 -24.11
C THR A 59 12.92 19.21 -23.87
N LEU A 60 13.43 19.21 -22.63
CA LEU A 60 14.68 19.92 -22.28
C LEU A 60 15.90 19.28 -22.95
N GLU A 61 15.96 17.96 -23.03
CA GLU A 61 17.05 17.24 -23.69
C GLU A 61 17.10 17.56 -25.18
N GLU A 62 15.96 17.62 -25.85
CA GLU A 62 15.89 18.01 -27.25
C GLU A 62 16.33 19.48 -27.46
N ASN A 63 15.87 20.40 -26.62
CA ASN A 63 16.29 21.80 -26.67
C ASN A 63 17.79 21.96 -26.41
N ASN A 64 18.35 21.20 -25.46
CA ASN A 64 19.78 21.18 -25.20
C ASN A 64 20.57 20.63 -26.39
N LYS A 65 20.05 19.61 -27.08
CA LYS A 65 20.67 19.08 -28.30
C LYS A 65 20.72 20.15 -29.41
N LYS A 66 19.63 20.90 -29.61
CA LYS A 66 19.56 22.03 -30.55
C LYS A 66 20.59 23.10 -30.22
N LEU A 67 20.68 23.52 -28.94
CA LEU A 67 21.65 24.51 -28.49
C LEU A 67 23.10 24.05 -28.68
N ARG A 68 23.41 22.77 -28.39
CA ARG A 68 24.75 22.20 -28.65
C ARG A 68 25.07 22.22 -30.14
N GLY A 69 24.10 21.90 -31.00
CA GLY A 69 24.27 21.96 -32.45
C GLY A 69 24.58 23.37 -32.95
N VAL A 70 23.91 24.39 -32.41
CA VAL A 70 24.20 25.81 -32.72
C VAL A 70 25.62 26.18 -32.29
N ILE A 71 26.05 25.79 -31.07
CA ILE A 71 27.40 26.08 -30.58
C ILE A 71 28.45 25.41 -31.48
N GLN A 72 28.30 24.12 -31.79
CA GLN A 72 29.26 23.38 -32.61
C GLN A 72 29.31 23.85 -34.06
N GLY A 73 28.16 24.14 -34.67
CA GLY A 73 28.11 24.64 -36.05
C GLY A 73 28.75 26.03 -36.21
N GLN A 74 28.80 26.81 -35.13
CA GLN A 74 29.35 28.16 -35.10
C GLN A 74 30.82 28.24 -34.68
N GLU A 75 31.44 27.12 -34.27
CA GLU A 75 32.89 27.03 -34.11
C GLU A 75 33.62 26.89 -35.46
N GLY A 76 32.90 26.49 -36.53
CA GLY A 76 33.44 26.30 -37.89
C GLY A 76 33.14 27.42 -38.89
N GLU A 77 32.17 28.30 -38.60
CA GLU A 77 31.80 29.47 -39.40
C GLU A 77 31.98 30.74 -38.56
N GLU A 78 32.32 31.88 -39.18
CA GLU A 78 32.63 33.17 -38.54
C GLU A 78 31.39 33.81 -37.87
N ALA A 79 30.86 33.12 -36.87
CA ALA A 79 29.65 33.50 -36.17
C ALA A 79 29.93 34.52 -35.07
N SER A 80 28.94 35.38 -34.82
CA SER A 80 29.05 36.40 -33.78
C SER A 80 29.25 35.73 -32.41
N ARG A 81 30.38 36.01 -31.74
CA ARG A 81 30.68 35.56 -30.36
C ARG A 81 29.49 35.70 -29.39
N LYS A 82 28.65 36.73 -29.60
CA LYS A 82 27.42 36.97 -28.82
C LYS A 82 26.41 35.82 -28.90
N VAL A 83 26.28 35.17 -30.05
CA VAL A 83 25.35 34.04 -30.25
C VAL A 83 25.84 32.81 -29.50
N ILE A 84 27.13 32.49 -29.60
CA ILE A 84 27.78 31.38 -28.88
C ILE A 84 27.70 31.59 -27.36
N GLU A 85 28.02 32.79 -26.86
CA GLU A 85 27.91 33.11 -25.44
C GLU A 85 26.46 33.01 -24.94
N SER A 86 25.49 33.49 -25.72
CA SER A 86 24.07 33.40 -25.36
C SER A 86 23.59 31.96 -25.30
N ALA A 87 23.91 31.14 -26.31
CA ALA A 87 23.56 29.72 -26.35
C ALA A 87 24.21 28.94 -25.20
N SER A 88 25.48 29.24 -24.89
CA SER A 88 26.21 28.62 -23.77
C SER A 88 25.58 28.95 -22.42
N ARG A 89 25.17 30.21 -22.19
CA ARG A 89 24.46 30.62 -20.97
C ARG A 89 23.09 29.93 -20.85
N GLN A 90 22.35 29.80 -21.96
CA GLN A 90 21.07 29.07 -21.97
C GLN A 90 21.27 27.59 -21.66
N LEU A 91 22.31 26.97 -22.21
CA LEU A 91 22.64 25.57 -21.95
C LEU A 91 23.00 25.33 -20.47
N GLN A 92 23.81 26.20 -19.86
CA GLN A 92 24.11 26.11 -18.42
C GLN A 92 22.87 26.25 -17.54
N LYS A 93 21.97 27.20 -17.86
CA LYS A 93 20.70 27.35 -17.14
C LYS A 93 19.83 26.09 -17.24
N SER A 94 19.75 25.52 -18.45
CA SER A 94 18.99 24.29 -18.70
C SER A 94 19.58 23.08 -17.98
N GLN A 95 20.92 22.96 -17.90
CA GLN A 95 21.58 21.91 -17.13
C GLN A 95 21.26 22.00 -15.64
N LYS A 96 21.32 23.21 -15.06
CA LYS A 96 20.96 23.42 -13.66
C LYS A 96 19.49 23.06 -13.39
N TYR A 97 18.58 23.51 -14.25
CA TYR A 97 17.16 23.17 -14.15
C TYR A 97 16.92 21.66 -14.27
N SER A 98 17.63 20.96 -15.17
CA SER A 98 17.56 19.50 -15.30
C SER A 98 18.00 18.78 -14.02
N SER A 99 19.07 19.25 -13.38
CA SER A 99 19.52 18.72 -12.08
C SER A 99 18.44 18.88 -11.00
N ASP A 100 17.81 20.06 -10.93
CA ASP A 100 16.72 20.33 -9.97
C ASP A 100 15.50 19.42 -10.24
N GLN A 101 15.17 19.15 -11.50
CA GLN A 101 14.12 18.19 -11.86
C GLN A 101 14.49 16.75 -11.49
N GLY A 102 15.76 16.37 -11.60
CA GLY A 102 16.26 15.06 -11.16
C GLY A 102 16.06 14.86 -9.65
N HIS A 103 16.37 15.86 -8.84
CA HIS A 103 16.09 15.82 -7.40
C HIS A 103 14.59 15.71 -7.09
N LYS A 104 13.76 16.47 -7.82
CA LYS A 104 12.30 16.40 -7.67
C LYS A 104 11.75 15.03 -8.05
N TRP A 105 12.25 14.42 -9.12
CA TRP A 105 11.87 13.08 -9.55
C TRP A 105 12.21 12.03 -8.49
N ASN A 106 13.44 12.06 -7.94
CA ASN A 106 13.84 11.17 -6.84
C ASN A 106 12.89 11.30 -5.64
N LYS A 107 12.56 12.54 -5.25
CA LYS A 107 11.64 12.78 -4.13
C LYS A 107 10.24 12.22 -4.37
N LEU A 108 9.70 12.39 -5.58
CA LEU A 108 8.38 11.83 -5.93
C LEU A 108 8.41 10.31 -5.95
N ARG A 109 9.48 9.70 -6.45
CA ARG A 109 9.66 8.24 -6.42
C ARG A 109 9.69 7.70 -4.99
N ASP A 110 10.44 8.35 -4.10
CA ASP A 110 10.47 7.99 -2.68
C ASP A 110 9.10 8.16 -2.03
N GLU A 111 8.34 9.18 -2.41
CA GLU A 111 6.97 9.41 -1.95
C GLU A 111 6.03 8.29 -2.42
N THR A 112 6.10 7.89 -3.70
CA THR A 112 5.33 6.76 -4.23
C THR A 112 5.62 5.49 -3.44
N SER A 113 6.90 5.14 -3.23
CA SER A 113 7.27 3.94 -2.48
C SER A 113 6.77 3.96 -1.03
N LYS A 114 6.76 5.13 -0.38
CA LYS A 114 6.18 5.27 0.97
C LYS A 114 4.67 5.06 0.98
N LEU A 115 3.96 5.64 0.01
CA LEU A 115 2.51 5.49 -0.11
C LEU A 115 2.12 4.03 -0.43
N GLU A 116 2.91 3.34 -1.25
CA GLU A 116 2.72 1.91 -1.55
C GLU A 116 2.93 1.04 -0.32
N ALA A 117 3.96 1.32 0.49
CA ALA A 117 4.20 0.61 1.74
C ALA A 117 3.02 0.81 2.71
N GLU A 118 2.60 2.06 2.93
CA GLU A 118 1.46 2.37 3.80
C GLU A 118 0.17 1.70 3.30
N LYS A 119 -0.08 1.70 1.99
CA LYS A 119 -1.23 1.01 1.40
C LYS A 119 -1.19 -0.48 1.69
N LYS A 120 -0.02 -1.11 1.56
CA LYS A 120 0.17 -2.54 1.83
C LYS A 120 -0.08 -2.87 3.31
N ASP A 121 0.32 -1.99 4.22
CA ASP A 121 0.04 -2.15 5.65
C ASP A 121 -1.47 -2.12 5.92
N TRP A 122 -2.21 -1.19 5.30
CA TRP A 122 -3.68 -1.17 5.39
C TRP A 122 -4.34 -2.39 4.76
N GLU A 123 -3.82 -2.90 3.64
CA GLU A 123 -4.32 -4.13 3.01
C GLU A 123 -4.11 -5.34 3.91
N THR A 124 -2.93 -5.45 4.53
CA THR A 124 -2.59 -6.53 5.48
C THR A 124 -3.50 -6.46 6.71
N TRP A 125 -3.66 -5.27 7.29
CA TRP A 125 -4.54 -5.09 8.45
C TRP A 125 -6.00 -5.42 8.14
N ARG A 126 -6.49 -5.08 6.93
CA ARG A 126 -7.82 -5.48 6.47
C ARG A 126 -7.97 -7.00 6.44
N GLU A 127 -6.99 -7.70 5.88
CA GLU A 127 -6.99 -9.17 5.79
C GLU A 127 -7.00 -9.82 7.19
N ASP A 128 -6.25 -9.26 8.13
CA ASP A 128 -6.26 -9.72 9.53
C ASP A 128 -7.63 -9.57 10.19
N ILE A 129 -8.32 -8.44 9.95
CA ILE A 129 -9.69 -8.22 10.43
C ILE A 129 -10.65 -9.24 9.81
N GLU A 130 -10.59 -9.45 8.50
CA GLU A 130 -11.43 -10.42 7.79
C GLU A 130 -11.20 -11.85 8.30
N ALA A 131 -9.94 -12.24 8.53
CA ALA A 131 -9.58 -13.54 9.07
C ALA A 131 -10.08 -13.73 10.51
N GLU A 132 -10.02 -12.70 11.35
CA GLU A 132 -10.57 -12.72 12.70
C GLU A 132 -12.11 -12.82 12.68
N CYS A 133 -12.79 -12.07 11.80
CA CYS A 133 -14.24 -12.18 11.60
C CYS A 133 -14.64 -13.62 11.22
N HIS A 134 -13.92 -14.22 10.28
CA HIS A 134 -14.17 -15.59 9.86
C HIS A 134 -13.94 -16.60 11.00
N ARG A 135 -12.84 -16.47 11.75
CA ARG A 135 -12.55 -17.32 12.92
C ARG A 135 -13.66 -17.25 13.96
N ARG A 136 -14.20 -16.05 14.24
CA ARG A 136 -15.33 -15.87 15.16
C ARG A 136 -16.61 -16.52 14.67
N ALA A 137 -16.95 -16.34 13.40
CA ALA A 137 -18.13 -16.97 12.81
C ALA A 137 -18.08 -18.50 12.90
N VAL A 138 -16.90 -19.10 12.63
CA VAL A 138 -16.68 -20.55 12.78
C VAL A 138 -16.84 -20.99 14.24
N PHE A 139 -16.26 -20.25 15.18
CA PHE A 139 -16.36 -20.56 16.61
C PHE A 139 -17.80 -20.46 17.13
N GLU A 140 -18.53 -19.41 16.79
CA GLU A 140 -19.95 -19.27 17.14
C GLU A 140 -20.81 -20.39 16.55
N ALA A 141 -20.56 -20.76 15.30
CA ALA A 141 -21.24 -21.89 14.66
C ALA A 141 -20.96 -23.22 15.38
N ARG A 142 -19.72 -23.45 15.86
CA ARG A 142 -19.39 -24.64 16.69
C ARG A 142 -20.18 -24.65 18.00
N ILE A 143 -20.21 -23.53 18.73
CA ILE A 143 -20.98 -23.43 19.99
C ILE A 143 -22.47 -23.72 19.76
N ARG A 144 -23.09 -23.08 18.76
CA ARG A 144 -24.51 -23.29 18.44
C ARG A 144 -24.83 -24.74 18.04
N ASN A 145 -23.86 -25.47 17.49
CA ASN A 145 -24.02 -26.89 17.11
C ASN A 145 -23.74 -27.86 18.28
N GLU A 146 -23.00 -27.44 19.31
CA GLU A 146 -22.73 -28.21 20.52
C GLU A 146 -23.84 -28.03 21.59
N GLU A 147 -24.48 -26.86 21.64
CA GLU A 147 -25.57 -26.55 22.59
C GLU A 147 -26.77 -27.54 22.54
N PRO A 148 -27.25 -28.02 21.38
CA PRO A 148 -28.35 -29.00 21.32
C PRO A 148 -27.96 -30.38 21.90
N ARG A 149 -26.69 -30.77 21.80
CA ARG A 149 -26.22 -32.10 22.23
C ARG A 149 -26.12 -32.23 23.74
N SER A 150 -25.95 -31.14 24.47
CA SER A 150 -25.80 -31.15 25.94
C SER A 150 -27.13 -31.21 26.70
N TYR A 151 -28.23 -30.70 26.12
CA TYR A 151 -29.53 -30.67 26.78
C TYR A 151 -30.27 -32.02 26.68
N GLU A 152 -30.20 -32.71 25.54
CA GLU A 152 -30.81 -34.03 25.39
C GLU A 152 -30.06 -35.14 26.16
N SER A 153 -28.74 -35.04 26.27
CA SER A 153 -27.93 -35.99 27.05
C SER A 153 -28.10 -35.81 28.56
N ARG A 154 -28.46 -34.61 29.04
CA ARG A 154 -28.86 -34.39 30.44
C ARG A 154 -30.22 -35.02 30.77
N LYS A 155 -31.21 -34.93 29.87
CA LYS A 155 -32.55 -35.54 30.07
C LYS A 155 -32.52 -37.07 30.09
N LYS A 156 -31.56 -37.71 29.41
CA LYS A 156 -31.40 -39.18 29.45
C LYS A 156 -30.61 -39.70 30.66
N SER A 157 -29.92 -38.83 31.40
CA SER A 157 -29.08 -39.22 32.54
C SER A 157 -29.78 -39.12 33.90
N SER A 158 -30.96 -38.49 34.00
CA SER A 158 -31.63 -38.23 35.28
C SER A 158 -32.78 -39.19 35.64
N HIS A 159 -32.89 -40.36 34.99
CA HIS A 159 -33.81 -41.40 35.43
C HIS A 159 -33.17 -42.24 36.54
N HIS A 160 -33.27 -41.76 37.78
CA HIS A 160 -33.11 -42.63 38.95
C HIS A 160 -34.45 -43.34 39.21
N PRO A 161 -34.48 -44.69 39.24
CA PRO A 161 -35.67 -45.39 39.69
C PRO A 161 -35.88 -45.07 41.18
N VAL A 162 -37.08 -44.59 41.51
CA VAL A 162 -37.52 -44.40 42.90
C VAL A 162 -37.63 -45.79 43.53
N ARG A 163 -36.98 -45.99 44.69
CA ARG A 163 -37.09 -47.21 45.49
C ARG A 163 -38.46 -47.32 46.16
#